data_AF-A0A7C5STT0-F1
#
_entry.id   AF-A0A7C5STT0-F1
#
_cell.length_a   1.000
_cell.length_b   1.000
_cell.length_c   1.000
_cell.angle_alpha   90.00
_cell.angle_beta   90.00
_cell.angle_gamma   90.00
#
_symmetry.space_group_name_H-M   'P 1'
#
loop_
_entity.id
_entity.type
_entity.pdbx_description
1 polymer ?
#
loop_
_entity_poly.entity_id
_entity_poly.type
_entity_poly.pdbx_seq_one_letter_code
_entity_poly.pdbx_strand_id
1 'polypeptide(L)'
;MRCSHDCAPCAPLPLNARWWEQVVSLSFFSAAPASGAGHFFRDSLVTLTGVLLSVFVLVNVLVPQQSSKPVSRPTTEDRGEYGLYALHQWLRQSGVKTLSLRKPLNRVGPDELPPRGNVMVLSLPYAREALVSDWTALNQWVMQGNTVLVMAALYSLPDWIVHNDIFESVQRLTGDEFVLQRKSYAMSNDMTPPDLDTAPGWQQALDRWKPARIRLRPAIEHPLFENIDSLDSFYMPALLSPDDSDKENNVQRQSNATAGIAATDSGGSLQGAYYTIDSEDARLALGLMTAADEAVSSRSFLPADTAVMWLLPIGEGWVYLSAFSELLGNGVVKQTQNVRWFTR
;
A
#
# COMPACT_ATOMS: atom_id res chain seq x y z
N MET A 1 -20.21 40.55 22.82
CA MET A 1 -19.30 41.18 21.83
C MET A 1 -19.41 40.38 20.54
N ARG A 2 -19.94 41.00 19.49
CA ARG A 2 -20.13 40.41 18.15
C ARG A 2 -18.86 40.65 17.35
N CYS A 3 -18.24 39.60 16.83
CA CYS A 3 -17.32 39.69 15.70
C CYS A 3 -17.91 38.85 14.57
N SER A 4 -18.54 39.52 13.61
CA SER A 4 -18.85 38.97 12.30
C SER A 4 -17.61 39.10 11.43
N HIS A 5 -17.00 38.00 11.04
CA HIS A 5 -16.06 37.97 9.94
C HIS A 5 -16.48 36.88 8.96
N ASP A 6 -17.18 37.34 7.93
CA ASP A 6 -17.30 36.68 6.64
C ASP A 6 -15.89 36.53 6.04
N CYS A 7 -15.35 35.32 6.12
CA CYS A 7 -14.20 34.91 5.32
C CYS A 7 -14.68 33.84 4.34
N ALA A 8 -14.99 34.28 3.11
CA ALA A 8 -15.12 33.37 1.97
C ALA A 8 -13.75 32.74 1.66
N PRO A 9 -13.67 31.45 1.30
CA PRO A 9 -12.41 30.81 0.98
C PRO A 9 -11.91 31.25 -0.41
N CYS A 10 -10.74 31.87 -0.46
CA CYS A 10 -9.97 32.03 -1.70
C CYS A 10 -9.53 30.64 -2.18
N ALA A 11 -10.18 30.14 -3.24
CA ALA A 11 -9.68 29.00 -3.99
C ALA A 11 -8.41 29.40 -4.76
N PRO A 12 -7.27 28.72 -4.59
CA PRO A 12 -6.12 28.93 -5.46
C PRO A 12 -6.46 28.41 -6.86
N LEU A 13 -6.40 29.29 -7.85
CA LEU A 13 -6.44 28.94 -9.26
C LEU A 13 -5.27 27.98 -9.57
N PRO A 14 -5.49 26.86 -10.28
CA PRO A 14 -4.39 26.04 -10.75
C PRO A 14 -3.61 26.79 -11.83
N LEU A 15 -2.43 27.29 -11.44
CA LEU A 15 -1.35 27.72 -12.33
C LEU A 15 -0.82 26.48 -13.06
N ASN A 16 -1.49 26.07 -14.14
CA ASN A 16 -0.94 25.20 -15.20
C ASN A 16 -1.77 25.37 -16.49
N ALA A 17 -1.83 26.60 -17.00
CA ALA A 17 -2.43 26.94 -18.28
C ALA A 17 -1.43 27.69 -19.17
N ARG A 18 -0.20 27.18 -19.29
CA ARG A 18 0.89 27.79 -20.08
C ARG A 18 1.57 26.83 -21.07
N TRP A 19 0.87 25.79 -21.53
CA TRP A 19 1.39 24.86 -22.53
C TRP A 19 0.80 25.01 -23.95
N TRP A 20 -0.10 25.98 -24.18
CA TRP A 20 -0.78 26.13 -25.48
C TRP A 20 -0.35 27.37 -26.28
N GLU A 21 0.60 28.18 -25.81
CA GLU A 21 1.04 29.40 -26.50
C GLU A 21 2.11 29.20 -27.60
N GLN A 22 2.40 27.96 -28.00
CA GLN A 22 3.00 27.73 -29.33
C GLN A 22 1.88 27.61 -30.36
N VAL A 23 1.28 28.78 -30.64
CA VAL A 23 0.48 29.02 -31.82
C VAL A 23 1.35 28.69 -33.03
N VAL A 24 1.00 27.57 -33.65
CA VAL A 24 1.38 27.20 -35.00
C VAL A 24 0.96 28.34 -35.93
N SER A 25 1.91 29.21 -36.28
CA SER A 25 1.77 30.14 -37.40
C SER A 25 1.93 29.35 -38.70
N LEU A 26 0.88 28.62 -39.11
CA LEU A 26 0.77 28.02 -40.44
C LEU A 26 0.43 29.13 -41.44
N SER A 27 1.47 29.81 -41.93
CA SER A 27 1.39 30.70 -43.07
C SER A 27 1.07 29.86 -44.32
N PHE A 28 -0.18 29.92 -44.80
CA PHE A 28 -0.58 29.35 -46.08
C PHE A 28 0.13 30.09 -47.22
N PHE A 29 1.21 29.50 -47.75
CA PHE A 29 1.83 29.95 -48.99
C PHE A 29 0.98 29.49 -50.19
N SER A 30 0.36 30.44 -50.86
CA SER A 30 -0.30 30.26 -52.16
C SER A 30 0.79 30.12 -53.24
N ALA A 31 0.80 29.00 -53.97
CA ALA A 31 1.68 28.79 -55.13
C ALA A 31 0.86 28.38 -56.37
N ALA A 32 1.14 29.07 -57.48
CA ALA A 32 0.51 28.95 -58.79
C ALA A 32 0.81 27.59 -59.48
N PRO A 33 -0.05 27.14 -60.41
CA PRO A 33 0.08 25.81 -61.01
C PRO A 33 1.11 25.79 -62.15
N ALA A 34 2.06 24.87 -62.09
CA ALA A 34 2.88 24.47 -63.23
C ALA A 34 2.69 22.98 -63.50
N SER A 35 2.27 22.69 -64.72
CA SER A 35 1.96 21.37 -65.26
C SER A 35 3.18 20.43 -65.27
N GLY A 36 3.08 19.31 -64.54
CA GLY A 36 4.02 18.20 -64.62
C GLY A 36 3.59 17.08 -63.66
N ALA A 37 3.43 15.86 -64.17
CA ALA A 37 2.82 14.70 -63.51
C ALA A 37 3.42 14.27 -62.15
N GLY A 38 4.48 14.92 -61.66
CA GLY A 38 5.02 14.76 -60.31
C GLY A 38 4.26 15.51 -59.20
N HIS A 39 3.36 16.44 -59.54
CA HIS A 39 2.60 17.20 -58.54
C HIS A 39 1.53 16.38 -57.81
N PHE A 40 0.90 15.42 -58.49
CA PHE A 40 -0.18 14.60 -57.92
C PHE A 40 0.24 13.80 -56.69
N PHE A 41 1.48 13.28 -56.67
CA PHE A 41 1.99 12.54 -55.52
C PHE A 41 2.23 13.44 -54.30
N ARG A 42 2.70 14.66 -54.51
CA ARG A 42 2.98 15.61 -53.42
C ARG A 42 1.70 16.08 -52.75
N ASP A 43 0.67 16.39 -53.53
CA ASP A 43 -0.60 16.89 -53.02
C ASP A 43 -1.38 15.78 -52.27
N SER A 44 -1.25 14.53 -52.74
CA SER A 44 -1.84 13.36 -52.06
C SER A 44 -1.17 13.08 -50.71
N LEU A 45 0.14 13.31 -50.60
CA LEU A 45 0.89 13.06 -49.36
C LEU A 45 0.60 14.13 -48.29
N VAL A 46 0.46 15.39 -48.71
CA VAL A 46 0.08 16.49 -47.80
C VAL A 46 -1.34 16.28 -47.27
N THR A 47 -2.29 15.90 -48.12
CA THR A 47 -3.68 15.65 -47.69
C THR A 47 -3.79 14.44 -46.76
N LEU A 48 -3.07 13.34 -47.05
CA LEU A 48 -3.02 12.17 -46.17
C LEU A 48 -2.44 12.52 -44.80
N THR A 49 -1.35 13.30 -44.77
CA THR A 49 -0.71 13.73 -43.52
C THR A 49 -1.63 14.63 -42.70
N GLY A 50 -2.35 15.55 -43.37
CA GLY A 50 -3.34 16.41 -42.72
C GLY A 50 -4.49 15.61 -42.10
N VAL A 51 -5.02 14.61 -42.81
CA VAL A 51 -6.07 13.72 -42.29
C VAL A 51 -5.54 12.93 -41.09
N LEU A 52 -4.37 12.31 -41.19
CA LEU A 52 -3.77 11.54 -40.10
C LEU A 52 -3.50 12.41 -38.86
N LEU A 53 -3.00 13.63 -39.03
CA LEU A 53 -2.80 14.58 -37.94
C LEU A 53 -4.15 14.96 -37.30
N SER A 54 -5.18 15.20 -38.10
CA SER A 54 -6.52 15.53 -37.57
C SER A 54 -7.13 14.38 -36.78
N VAL A 55 -6.96 13.14 -37.25
CA VAL A 55 -7.41 11.93 -36.54
C VAL A 55 -6.62 11.75 -35.25
N PHE A 56 -5.30 11.96 -35.28
CA PHE A 56 -4.46 11.88 -34.08
C PHE A 56 -4.89 12.89 -33.01
N VAL A 57 -5.16 14.14 -33.38
CA VAL A 57 -5.66 15.17 -32.47
C VAL A 57 -7.05 14.81 -31.95
N LEU A 58 -7.96 14.37 -32.83
CA LEU A 58 -9.31 13.96 -32.45
C LEU A 58 -9.28 12.80 -31.46
N VAL A 59 -8.43 11.79 -31.68
CA VAL A 59 -8.24 10.67 -30.75
C VAL A 59 -7.73 11.17 -29.40
N ASN A 60 -6.71 12.03 -29.36
CA ASN A 60 -6.18 12.55 -28.09
C ASN A 60 -7.20 13.43 -27.33
N VAL A 61 -8.09 14.14 -28.03
CA VAL A 61 -9.16 14.96 -27.42
C VAL A 61 -10.33 14.09 -26.95
N LEU A 62 -10.66 13.02 -27.69
CA LEU A 62 -11.74 12.10 -27.34
C LEU A 62 -11.34 11.03 -26.33
N VAL A 63 -10.04 10.75 -26.16
CA VAL A 63 -9.56 9.92 -25.06
C VAL A 63 -9.96 10.67 -23.77
N PRO A 64 -10.90 10.13 -22.99
CA PRO A 64 -11.33 10.78 -21.77
C PRO A 64 -10.09 10.98 -20.91
N GLN A 65 -9.76 12.24 -20.61
CA GLN A 65 -8.70 12.51 -19.65
C GLN A 65 -9.07 11.76 -18.39
N GLN A 66 -8.24 10.78 -18.04
CA GLN A 66 -8.46 9.96 -16.86
C GLN A 66 -8.50 10.93 -15.70
N SER A 67 -9.71 11.25 -15.22
CA SER A 67 -9.90 12.06 -14.03
C SER A 67 -9.07 11.37 -12.97
N SER A 68 -8.01 12.04 -12.51
CA SER A 68 -7.08 11.48 -11.54
C SER A 68 -7.92 10.97 -10.37
N LYS A 69 -8.06 9.64 -10.27
CA LYS A 69 -8.84 9.02 -9.21
C LYS A 69 -8.18 9.49 -7.91
N PRO A 70 -8.92 10.14 -6.99
CA PRO A 70 -8.31 10.57 -5.75
C PRO A 70 -7.71 9.36 -5.06
N VAL A 71 -6.45 9.49 -4.63
CA VAL A 71 -5.74 8.41 -3.95
C VAL A 71 -6.50 8.06 -2.69
N SER A 72 -6.98 6.82 -2.59
CA SER A 72 -7.75 6.35 -1.44
C SER A 72 -6.83 6.24 -0.22
N ARG A 73 -7.32 6.62 0.96
CA ARG A 73 -6.60 6.66 2.23
C ARG A 73 -7.35 5.86 3.30
N PRO A 74 -6.65 5.32 4.31
CA PRO A 74 -7.24 4.53 5.39
C PRO A 74 -7.97 5.40 6.41
N THR A 75 -8.98 6.13 5.97
CA THR A 75 -9.82 6.99 6.81
C THR A 75 -11.26 6.47 6.81
N THR A 76 -12.02 6.78 7.86
CA THR A 76 -13.43 6.39 7.98
C THR A 76 -14.36 7.14 7.02
N GLU A 77 -13.88 8.17 6.32
CA GLU A 77 -14.63 8.90 5.30
C GLU A 77 -14.41 8.36 3.90
N ASP A 78 -13.28 7.71 3.68
CA ASP A 78 -12.87 7.24 2.38
C ASP A 78 -13.64 5.97 2.01
N ARG A 79 -14.25 5.98 0.82
CA ARG A 79 -15.03 4.89 0.24
C ARG A 79 -14.27 4.12 -0.84
N GLY A 80 -13.02 4.50 -1.09
CA GLY A 80 -12.13 3.85 -2.03
C GLY A 80 -11.57 2.55 -1.48
N GLU A 81 -10.57 2.04 -2.18
CA GLU A 81 -9.97 0.72 -1.98
C GLU A 81 -9.37 0.54 -0.59
N TYR A 82 -8.66 1.56 -0.08
CA TYR A 82 -8.03 1.52 1.24
C TYR A 82 -8.92 2.10 2.35
N GLY A 83 -10.14 2.53 2.01
CA GLY A 83 -11.02 3.27 2.92
C GLY A 83 -11.62 2.42 4.04
N LEU A 84 -11.72 2.99 5.24
CA LEU A 84 -12.31 2.33 6.41
C LEU A 84 -13.81 2.64 6.59
N TYR A 85 -14.44 3.28 5.61
CA TYR A 85 -15.85 3.65 5.66
C TYR A 85 -16.77 2.45 5.86
N ALA A 86 -16.54 1.36 5.12
CA ALA A 86 -17.38 0.16 5.20
C ALA A 86 -17.30 -0.49 6.58
N LEU A 87 -16.10 -0.65 7.14
CA LEU A 87 -15.87 -1.15 8.49
C LEU A 87 -16.59 -0.28 9.53
N HIS A 88 -16.39 1.03 9.45
CA HIS A 88 -17.00 1.98 10.39
C HIS A 88 -18.53 1.94 10.33
N GLN A 89 -19.12 1.87 9.12
CA GLN A 89 -20.57 1.71 8.96
C GLN A 89 -21.07 0.39 9.55
N TRP A 90 -20.36 -0.71 9.28
CA TRP A 90 -20.75 -2.02 9.76
C TRP A 90 -20.70 -2.10 11.30
N LEU A 91 -19.66 -1.57 11.95
CA LEU A 91 -19.56 -1.52 13.41
C LEU A 91 -20.73 -0.73 14.02
N ARG A 92 -21.04 0.44 13.44
CA ARG A 92 -22.17 1.26 13.89
C ARG A 92 -23.51 0.56 13.72
N GLN A 93 -23.73 -0.12 12.59
CA GLN A 93 -24.96 -0.87 12.33
C GLN A 93 -25.10 -2.09 13.25
N SER A 94 -23.97 -2.65 13.68
CA SER A 94 -23.92 -3.75 14.65
C SER A 94 -24.14 -3.30 16.10
N GLY A 95 -24.43 -2.01 16.33
CA GLY A 95 -24.67 -1.45 17.66
C GLY A 95 -23.40 -1.24 18.49
N VAL A 96 -22.21 -1.41 17.91
CA VAL A 96 -20.94 -1.14 18.58
C VAL A 96 -20.76 0.38 18.69
N LYS A 97 -20.45 0.90 19.88
CA LYS A 97 -20.16 2.33 20.09
C LYS A 97 -18.84 2.67 19.39
N THR A 98 -18.92 3.19 18.17
CA THR A 98 -17.76 3.53 17.35
C THR A 98 -17.52 5.03 17.32
N LEU A 99 -16.29 5.46 17.59
CA LEU A 99 -15.85 6.84 17.44
C LEU A 99 -14.77 6.91 16.36
N SER A 100 -14.89 7.89 15.46
CA SER A 100 -13.83 8.21 14.51
C SER A 100 -13.00 9.36 15.06
N LEU A 101 -11.77 9.07 15.46
CA LEU A 101 -10.84 10.06 15.96
C LEU A 101 -10.25 10.86 14.80
N ARG A 102 -10.65 12.13 14.70
CA ARG A 102 -10.09 13.11 13.74
C ARG A 102 -9.28 14.20 14.43
N LYS A 103 -9.11 14.04 15.74
CA LYS A 103 -8.42 14.94 16.63
C LYS A 103 -7.42 14.09 17.43
N PRO A 104 -6.35 14.72 17.94
CA PRO A 104 -5.44 14.12 18.90
C PRO A 104 -6.18 13.36 20.02
N LEU A 105 -5.65 12.20 20.42
CA LEU A 105 -6.27 11.32 21.42
C LEU A 105 -6.46 12.02 22.77
N ASN A 106 -5.54 12.93 23.13
CA ASN A 106 -5.62 13.73 24.35
C ASN A 106 -6.81 14.71 24.40
N ARG A 107 -7.56 14.87 23.31
CA ARG A 107 -8.79 15.69 23.25
C ARG A 107 -10.07 14.87 23.40
N VAL A 108 -9.97 13.54 23.51
CA VAL A 108 -11.13 12.68 23.78
C VAL A 108 -11.47 12.79 25.26
N GLY A 109 -12.68 13.26 25.57
CA GLY A 109 -13.11 13.42 26.96
C GLY A 109 -13.31 12.07 27.67
N PRO A 110 -13.15 12.01 29.00
CA PRO A 110 -13.38 10.79 29.79
C PRO A 110 -14.83 10.29 29.71
N ASP A 111 -15.78 11.17 29.37
CA ASP A 111 -17.19 10.79 29.22
C ASP A 111 -17.51 10.13 27.86
N GLU A 112 -16.60 10.24 26.88
CA GLU A 112 -16.81 9.70 25.54
C GLU A 112 -16.54 8.20 25.46
N LEU A 113 -15.55 7.70 26.22
CA LEU A 113 -15.12 6.30 26.23
C LEU A 113 -14.94 5.79 27.67
N PRO A 114 -15.29 4.53 27.96
CA PRO A 114 -14.86 3.87 29.20
C PRO A 114 -13.34 3.99 29.40
N PRO A 115 -12.82 3.91 30.63
CA PRO A 115 -11.37 4.04 30.87
C PRO A 115 -10.54 2.89 30.29
N ARG A 116 -11.13 1.70 30.12
CA ARG A 116 -10.45 0.48 29.67
C ARG A 116 -11.34 -0.40 28.79
N GLY A 117 -10.73 -1.37 28.10
CA GLY A 117 -11.43 -2.33 27.25
C GLY A 117 -11.91 -1.76 25.90
N ASN A 118 -11.38 -0.61 25.49
CA ASN A 118 -11.65 -0.05 24.18
C ASN A 118 -10.72 -0.65 23.12
N VAL A 119 -11.17 -0.64 21.86
CA VAL A 119 -10.37 -1.06 20.71
C VAL A 119 -10.20 0.12 19.75
N MET A 120 -8.96 0.44 19.39
CA MET A 120 -8.63 1.41 18.36
C MET A 120 -8.10 0.71 17.12
N VAL A 121 -8.61 1.07 15.95
CA VAL A 121 -8.05 0.63 14.66
C VAL A 121 -7.15 1.73 14.12
N LEU A 122 -5.89 1.39 13.85
CA LEU A 122 -4.86 2.29 13.40
C LEU A 122 -4.27 1.78 12.08
N SER A 123 -4.01 2.66 11.13
CA SER A 123 -3.28 2.32 9.91
C SER A 123 -1.93 3.03 9.90
N LEU A 124 -0.87 2.27 9.61
CA LEU A 124 0.49 2.77 9.50
C LEU A 124 1.06 2.54 8.08
N PRO A 125 1.83 3.50 7.54
CA PRO A 125 2.15 4.79 8.15
C PRO A 125 0.91 5.72 8.19
N TYR A 126 0.96 6.79 8.97
CA TYR A 126 -0.14 7.74 8.98
C TYR A 126 -0.22 8.53 7.67
N ALA A 127 -1.43 8.92 7.27
CA ALA A 127 -1.61 9.86 6.16
C ALA A 127 -1.06 11.27 6.46
N ARG A 128 -0.77 11.57 7.73
CA ARG A 128 -0.12 12.80 8.22
C ARG A 128 0.81 12.44 9.37
N GLU A 129 1.94 13.11 9.48
CA GLU A 129 2.87 12.90 10.59
C GLU A 129 2.15 13.09 11.94
N ALA A 130 2.27 12.09 12.82
CA ALA A 130 1.72 12.15 14.17
C ALA A 130 2.69 12.88 15.10
N LEU A 131 2.15 13.70 16.00
CA LEU A 131 2.97 14.45 16.95
C LEU A 131 3.53 13.51 18.03
N VAL A 132 4.67 13.88 18.61
CA VAL A 132 5.24 13.14 19.76
C VAL A 132 4.22 13.00 20.90
N SER A 133 3.44 14.05 21.16
CA SER A 133 2.37 14.01 22.17
C SER A 133 1.25 13.01 21.85
N ASP A 134 1.00 12.73 20.56
CA ASP A 134 -0.02 11.76 20.15
C ASP A 134 0.47 10.34 20.46
N TRP A 135 1.75 10.06 20.20
CA TRP A 135 2.37 8.78 20.54
C TRP A 135 2.40 8.52 22.05
N THR A 136 2.81 9.52 22.85
CA THR A 136 2.80 9.39 24.31
C THR A 136 1.38 9.14 24.85
N ALA A 137 0.38 9.87 24.33
CA ALA A 137 -1.01 9.68 24.74
C ALA A 137 -1.53 8.29 24.34
N LEU A 138 -1.17 7.82 23.14
CA LEU A 138 -1.58 6.50 22.65
C LEU A 138 -0.95 5.36 23.48
N ASN A 139 0.33 5.45 23.79
CA ASN A 139 1.00 4.47 24.64
C ASN A 139 0.34 4.43 26.03
N GLN A 140 0.17 5.59 26.69
CA GLN A 140 -0.52 5.66 27.99
C GLN A 140 -1.94 5.08 27.93
N TRP A 141 -2.67 5.33 26.85
CA TRP A 141 -4.00 4.79 26.65
C TRP A 141 -3.99 3.26 26.52
N VAL A 142 -3.01 2.68 25.82
CA VAL A 142 -2.82 1.22 25.78
C VAL A 142 -2.48 0.67 27.16
N MET A 143 -1.51 1.27 27.87
CA MET A 143 -1.09 0.84 29.20
C MET A 143 -2.25 0.77 30.22
N GLN A 144 -3.31 1.57 30.02
CA GLN A 144 -4.54 1.57 30.84
C GLN A 144 -5.49 0.39 30.56
N GLY A 145 -5.08 -0.60 29.76
CA GLY A 145 -5.89 -1.78 29.45
C GLY A 145 -6.78 -1.62 28.22
N ASN A 146 -6.34 -0.79 27.26
CA ASN A 146 -6.99 -0.67 25.95
C ASN A 146 -6.19 -1.42 24.88
N THR A 147 -6.81 -1.65 23.73
CA THR A 147 -6.25 -2.42 22.64
C THR A 147 -6.11 -1.58 21.38
N VAL A 148 -4.97 -1.69 20.70
CA VAL A 148 -4.74 -1.09 19.37
C VAL A 148 -4.56 -2.19 18.35
N LEU A 149 -5.37 -2.19 17.29
CA LEU A 149 -5.19 -2.98 16.08
C LEU A 149 -4.50 -2.13 15.03
N VAL A 150 -3.23 -2.42 14.77
CA VAL A 150 -2.37 -1.72 13.81
C VAL A 150 -2.36 -2.49 12.49
N MET A 151 -2.77 -1.83 11.42
CA MET A 151 -2.64 -2.30 10.03
C MET A 151 -1.41 -1.63 9.43
N ALA A 152 -0.26 -2.30 9.50
CA ALA A 152 0.98 -1.76 8.99
C ALA A 152 1.22 -2.21 7.55
N ALA A 153 1.59 -1.27 6.69
CA ALA A 153 1.94 -1.48 5.30
C ALA A 153 3.37 -2.07 5.13
N LEU A 154 3.70 -3.16 5.83
CA LEU A 154 5.06 -3.73 5.81
C LEU A 154 5.39 -4.43 4.49
N TYR A 155 4.42 -5.16 3.94
CA TYR A 155 4.60 -5.96 2.73
C TYR A 155 3.98 -5.34 1.48
N SER A 156 3.04 -4.42 1.63
CA SER A 156 2.43 -3.69 0.53
C SER A 156 2.57 -2.21 0.81
N LEU A 157 3.17 -1.48 -0.14
CA LEU A 157 3.27 -0.02 -0.10
C LEU A 157 2.09 0.56 -0.90
N PRO A 158 0.96 0.91 -0.27
CA PRO A 158 -0.15 1.52 -0.97
C PRO A 158 0.21 2.92 -1.49
N ASP A 159 -0.44 3.31 -2.59
CA ASP A 159 -0.17 4.55 -3.34
C ASP A 159 -0.29 5.85 -2.52
N TRP A 160 -0.94 5.81 -1.35
CA TRP A 160 -1.10 6.98 -0.49
C TRP A 160 0.09 7.24 0.44
N ILE A 161 1.06 6.33 0.51
CA ILE A 161 2.25 6.51 1.34
C ILE A 161 3.19 7.52 0.68
N VAL A 162 3.46 8.60 1.41
CA VAL A 162 4.46 9.61 1.00
C VAL A 162 5.80 9.36 1.68
N HIS A 163 5.78 8.89 2.94
CA HIS A 163 6.97 8.57 3.72
C HIS A 163 6.74 7.27 4.48
N ASN A 164 7.73 6.38 4.45
CA ASN A 164 7.67 5.08 5.10
C ASN A 164 8.63 5.05 6.29
N ASP A 165 8.18 5.51 7.46
CA ASP A 165 8.86 5.20 8.72
C ASP A 165 7.94 4.39 9.65
N ILE A 166 7.52 3.23 9.16
CA ILE A 166 6.72 2.28 9.94
C ILE A 166 7.54 1.78 11.14
N PHE A 167 8.86 1.62 10.99
CA PHE A 167 9.74 1.16 12.07
C PHE A 167 9.72 2.11 13.26
N GLU A 168 9.98 3.40 13.01
CA GLU A 168 9.91 4.42 14.05
C GLU A 168 8.49 4.53 14.61
N SER A 169 7.46 4.44 13.76
CA SER A 169 6.07 4.50 14.21
C SER A 169 5.70 3.36 15.17
N VAL A 170 6.12 2.12 14.85
CA VAL A 170 5.92 0.95 15.71
C VAL A 170 6.70 1.11 17.00
N GLN A 171 7.97 1.52 16.92
CA GLN A 171 8.83 1.73 18.08
C GLN A 171 8.26 2.81 19.03
N ARG A 172 7.78 3.94 18.49
CA ARG A 172 7.13 5.00 19.28
C ARG A 172 5.81 4.54 19.89
N LEU A 173 5.01 3.76 19.15
CA LEU A 173 3.76 3.18 19.66
C LEU A 173 4.03 2.26 20.86
N THR A 174 5.10 1.48 20.78
CA THR A 174 5.45 0.48 21.78
C THR A 174 6.31 1.02 22.91
N GLY A 175 6.67 2.31 22.90
CA GLY A 175 7.53 2.90 23.93
C GLY A 175 8.93 2.29 23.94
N ASP A 176 9.47 1.97 22.77
CA ASP A 176 10.78 1.34 22.58
C ASP A 176 10.90 -0.11 23.11
N GLU A 177 9.84 -0.70 23.67
CA GLU A 177 9.86 -2.08 24.19
C GLU A 177 9.98 -3.14 23.08
N PHE A 178 9.49 -2.83 21.88
CA PHE A 178 9.48 -3.74 20.75
C PHE A 178 10.11 -3.08 19.52
N VAL A 179 11.17 -3.71 19.01
CA VAL A 179 11.88 -3.26 17.81
C VAL A 179 11.52 -4.16 16.64
N LEU A 180 10.90 -3.55 15.62
CA LEU A 180 10.65 -4.22 14.36
C LEU A 180 11.96 -4.30 13.58
N GLN A 181 12.32 -5.49 13.12
CA GLN A 181 13.53 -5.74 12.33
C GLN A 181 13.15 -6.24 10.94
N ARG A 182 13.82 -5.70 9.92
CA ARG A 182 13.79 -6.23 8.56
C ARG A 182 14.92 -7.25 8.43
N LYS A 183 14.57 -8.48 8.07
CA LYS A 183 15.55 -9.53 7.74
C LYS A 183 15.47 -9.79 6.24
N SER A 184 16.61 -9.71 5.56
CA SER A 184 16.72 -10.17 4.18
C SER A 184 16.98 -11.67 4.15
N TYR A 185 16.51 -12.32 3.10
CA TYR A 185 16.89 -13.68 2.78
C TYR A 185 17.29 -13.74 1.32
N ALA A 186 18.40 -14.40 1.05
CA ALA A 186 18.77 -14.75 -0.31
C ALA A 186 17.79 -15.82 -0.78
N MET A 187 16.99 -15.52 -1.81
CA MET A 187 16.36 -16.61 -2.54
C MET A 187 17.48 -17.37 -3.23
N SER A 188 17.59 -18.67 -2.95
CA SER A 188 18.56 -19.52 -3.63
C SER A 188 18.36 -19.37 -5.13
N ASN A 189 19.39 -18.88 -5.83
CA ASN A 189 19.40 -18.69 -7.28
C ASN A 189 19.32 -20.03 -8.06
N ASP A 190 19.19 -21.16 -7.37
CA ASP A 190 18.94 -22.47 -7.99
C ASP A 190 17.58 -22.51 -8.73
N MET A 191 16.74 -21.49 -8.55
CA MET A 191 15.70 -21.18 -9.52
C MET A 191 16.30 -20.51 -10.74
N THR A 192 16.72 -21.32 -11.71
CA THR A 192 16.90 -20.85 -13.08
C THR A 192 15.63 -20.10 -13.49
N PRO A 193 15.71 -18.84 -13.95
CA PRO A 193 14.54 -18.12 -14.43
C PRO A 193 13.82 -19.02 -15.45
N PRO A 194 12.48 -19.13 -15.38
CA PRO A 194 11.76 -20.00 -16.28
C PRO A 194 12.10 -19.58 -17.70
N ASP A 195 12.55 -20.52 -18.53
CA ASP A 195 12.89 -20.25 -19.92
C ASP A 195 11.62 -19.79 -20.65
N LEU A 196 11.50 -18.47 -20.81
CA LEU A 196 10.32 -17.82 -21.37
C LEU A 196 10.11 -18.18 -22.85
N ASP A 197 11.12 -18.70 -23.52
CA ASP A 197 11.04 -19.17 -24.91
C ASP A 197 10.34 -20.53 -25.01
N THR A 198 10.12 -21.20 -23.88
CA THR A 198 9.38 -22.46 -23.81
C THR A 198 7.96 -22.23 -23.28
N ALA A 199 6.98 -22.89 -23.91
CA ALA A 199 5.58 -22.85 -23.45
C ALA A 199 5.39 -23.19 -21.95
N PRO A 200 6.14 -24.15 -21.35
CA PRO A 200 6.11 -24.40 -19.91
C PRO A 200 6.63 -23.22 -19.07
N GLY A 201 7.62 -22.47 -19.56
CA GLY A 201 8.20 -21.35 -18.83
C GLY A 201 7.22 -20.20 -18.59
N TRP A 202 6.43 -19.84 -19.62
CA TRP A 202 5.35 -18.84 -19.46
C TRP A 202 4.27 -19.29 -18.47
N GLN A 203 3.86 -20.57 -18.52
CA GLN A 203 2.87 -21.09 -17.57
C GLN A 203 3.40 -21.07 -16.14
N GLN A 204 4.65 -21.47 -15.92
CA GLN A 204 5.31 -21.38 -14.61
C GLN A 204 5.44 -19.93 -14.13
N ALA A 205 5.76 -19.00 -15.04
CA ALA A 205 5.79 -17.58 -14.73
C ALA A 205 4.41 -17.09 -14.28
N LEU A 206 3.35 -17.34 -15.07
CA LEU A 206 1.97 -17.01 -14.72
C LEU A 206 1.51 -17.63 -13.40
N ASP A 207 1.89 -18.88 -13.14
CA ASP A 207 1.55 -19.57 -11.90
C ASP A 207 2.15 -18.89 -10.67
N ARG A 208 3.29 -18.18 -10.79
CA ARG A 208 3.85 -17.36 -9.70
C ARG A 208 3.01 -16.10 -9.39
N TRP A 209 2.23 -15.63 -10.36
CA TRP A 209 1.31 -14.49 -10.19
C TRP A 209 -0.07 -14.90 -9.73
N LYS A 210 -0.40 -16.21 -9.75
CA LYS A 210 -1.68 -16.68 -9.24
C LYS A 210 -1.74 -16.45 -7.72
N PRO A 211 -2.81 -15.85 -7.20
CA PRO A 211 -3.02 -15.72 -5.76
C PRO A 211 -2.93 -17.10 -5.09
N ALA A 212 -1.99 -17.25 -4.17
CA ALA A 212 -1.91 -18.44 -3.33
C ALA A 212 -2.89 -18.28 -2.17
N ARG A 213 -3.73 -19.28 -1.95
CA ARG A 213 -4.56 -19.34 -0.76
C ARG A 213 -3.70 -19.78 0.41
N ILE A 214 -3.57 -18.91 1.40
CA ILE A 214 -2.90 -19.17 2.67
C ILE A 214 -3.96 -19.34 3.76
N ARG A 215 -3.63 -20.11 4.80
CA ARG A 215 -4.52 -20.28 5.95
C ARG A 215 -3.80 -19.82 7.20
N LEU A 216 -4.32 -18.76 7.82
CA LEU A 216 -3.80 -18.24 9.08
C LEU A 216 -4.46 -19.02 10.22
N ARG A 217 -3.67 -19.36 11.23
CA ARG A 217 -4.17 -19.94 12.47
C ARG A 217 -3.71 -19.12 13.66
N PRO A 218 -4.52 -19.01 14.71
CA PRO A 218 -4.06 -18.48 15.99
C PRO A 218 -2.86 -19.31 16.46
N ALA A 219 -1.73 -18.64 16.71
CA ALA A 219 -0.57 -19.29 17.31
C ALA A 219 -0.65 -19.30 18.84
N ILE A 220 -1.64 -18.59 19.40
CA ILE A 220 -1.90 -18.48 20.84
C ILE A 220 -3.40 -18.61 21.13
N GLU A 221 -3.71 -19.15 22.29
CA GLU A 221 -5.06 -19.06 22.86
C GLU A 221 -5.29 -17.63 23.35
N HIS A 222 -6.20 -16.92 22.69
CA HIS A 222 -6.56 -15.56 23.05
C HIS A 222 -8.06 -15.36 22.85
N PRO A 223 -8.76 -14.61 23.73
CA PRO A 223 -10.19 -14.32 23.56
C PRO A 223 -10.51 -13.82 22.14
N LEU A 224 -9.75 -12.88 21.56
CA LEU A 224 -10.00 -12.43 20.17
C LEU A 224 -10.04 -13.56 19.11
N PHE A 225 -9.40 -14.69 19.37
CA PHE A 225 -9.35 -15.85 18.47
C PHE A 225 -10.26 -17.00 18.90
N GLU A 226 -11.06 -16.82 19.95
CA GLU A 226 -12.05 -17.81 20.37
C GLU A 226 -13.02 -18.08 19.20
N ASN A 227 -13.22 -19.36 18.87
CA ASN A 227 -14.03 -19.80 17.73
C ASN A 227 -13.46 -19.43 16.35
N ILE A 228 -12.16 -19.11 16.27
CA ILE A 228 -11.43 -18.90 15.02
C ILE A 228 -10.39 -20.01 14.85
N ASP A 229 -10.79 -21.15 14.29
CA ASP A 229 -9.85 -22.26 14.03
C ASP A 229 -8.84 -21.90 12.93
N SER A 230 -9.31 -21.15 11.93
CA SER A 230 -8.47 -20.65 10.85
C SER A 230 -9.14 -19.53 10.04
N LEU A 231 -8.33 -18.67 9.43
CA LEU A 231 -8.75 -17.64 8.49
C LEU A 231 -8.19 -17.98 7.12
N ASP A 232 -9.04 -17.97 6.10
CA ASP A 232 -8.56 -18.11 4.73
C ASP A 232 -8.12 -16.73 4.25
N SER A 233 -6.90 -16.66 3.73
CA SER A 233 -6.34 -15.46 3.15
C SER A 233 -5.78 -15.72 1.77
N PHE A 234 -5.73 -14.69 0.94
CA PHE A 234 -5.11 -14.75 -0.37
C PHE A 234 -3.88 -13.87 -0.37
N TYR A 235 -2.80 -14.42 -0.88
CA TYR A 235 -1.51 -13.76 -0.92
C TYR A 235 -0.98 -13.83 -2.36
N MET A 236 -0.49 -12.71 -2.87
CA MET A 236 0.18 -12.64 -4.18
C MET A 236 1.70 -12.62 -3.96
N PRO A 237 2.43 -13.72 -4.29
CA PRO A 237 3.87 -13.81 -4.07
C PRO A 237 4.68 -12.71 -4.75
N ALA A 238 4.24 -12.25 -5.91
CA ALA A 238 4.92 -11.23 -6.69
C ALA A 238 4.91 -9.83 -6.06
N LEU A 239 4.09 -9.58 -5.03
CA LEU A 239 4.07 -8.30 -4.31
C LEU A 239 5.19 -8.16 -3.27
N LEU A 240 5.88 -9.25 -2.89
CA LEU A 240 7.16 -9.15 -2.16
C LEU A 240 8.34 -8.84 -3.10
N SER A 241 8.06 -8.16 -4.20
CA SER A 241 9.08 -7.73 -5.14
C SER A 241 10.20 -7.04 -4.36
N PRO A 242 11.47 -7.36 -4.65
CA PRO A 242 12.61 -6.73 -4.01
C PRO A 242 12.41 -5.22 -4.09
N ASP A 243 12.40 -4.62 -2.91
CA ASP A 243 12.16 -3.22 -2.67
C ASP A 243 13.05 -2.37 -3.58
N ASP A 244 12.42 -1.63 -4.49
CA ASP A 244 13.12 -0.69 -5.36
C ASP A 244 13.69 0.51 -4.58
N SER A 245 13.47 0.61 -3.26
CA SER A 245 14.06 1.65 -2.40
C SER A 245 15.59 1.65 -2.39
N ASP A 246 16.23 0.52 -2.69
CA ASP A 246 17.69 0.46 -2.87
C ASP A 246 18.17 1.17 -4.15
N LYS A 247 17.28 1.44 -5.12
CA LYS A 247 17.63 2.23 -6.31
C LYS A 247 17.82 3.70 -5.96
N GLU A 248 17.06 4.25 -5.01
CA GLU A 248 17.14 5.68 -4.67
C GLU A 248 18.46 6.02 -3.95
N ASN A 249 18.93 5.13 -3.05
CA ASN A 249 20.24 5.28 -2.42
C ASN A 249 21.42 5.04 -3.39
N ASN A 250 21.21 4.29 -4.49
CA ASN A 250 22.25 4.06 -5.50
C ASN A 250 22.41 5.20 -6.50
N VAL A 251 21.36 5.98 -6.78
CA VAL A 251 21.47 7.18 -7.64
C VAL A 251 22.40 8.23 -7.01
N GLN A 252 22.40 8.35 -5.68
CA GLN A 252 23.31 9.24 -4.96
C GLN A 252 24.77 8.72 -4.91
N ARG A 253 25.00 7.40 -5.04
CA ARG A 253 26.35 6.82 -5.10
C ARG A 253 26.93 6.79 -6.52
N GLN A 254 26.11 6.67 -7.55
CA GLN A 254 26.57 6.64 -8.94
C GLN A 254 27.12 7.97 -9.44
N SER A 255 26.76 9.12 -8.85
CA SER A 255 27.38 10.40 -9.20
C SER A 255 28.87 10.49 -8.80
N ASN A 256 29.37 9.57 -7.95
CA ASN A 256 30.77 9.54 -7.53
C ASN A 256 31.60 8.45 -8.23
N ALA A 257 31.01 7.61 -9.08
CA ALA A 257 31.68 6.48 -9.73
C ALA A 257 31.82 6.68 -11.25
N THR A 258 32.36 7.82 -11.67
CA THR A 258 32.74 8.06 -13.08
C THR A 258 34.23 7.81 -13.29
N ALA A 259 34.69 6.56 -13.16
CA ALA A 259 35.97 6.08 -13.72
C ALA A 259 36.18 4.58 -13.41
N GLY A 260 35.88 3.70 -14.37
CA GLY A 260 36.26 2.28 -14.29
C GLY A 260 35.26 1.34 -14.92
N ILE A 261 35.40 1.12 -16.23
CA ILE A 261 34.63 0.15 -16.99
C ILE A 261 35.16 -1.25 -16.63
N ALA A 262 34.43 -1.98 -15.78
CA ALA A 262 34.55 -3.42 -15.65
C ALA A 262 33.13 -3.98 -15.66
N ALA A 263 32.78 -4.69 -16.74
CA ALA A 263 31.55 -5.45 -16.84
C ALA A 263 31.67 -6.69 -15.94
N THR A 264 31.32 -6.54 -14.68
CA THR A 264 31.10 -7.66 -13.77
C THR A 264 29.70 -8.21 -14.03
N ASP A 265 29.69 -9.48 -14.43
CA ASP A 265 28.52 -10.34 -14.61
C ASP A 265 27.70 -10.35 -13.31
N SER A 266 26.71 -9.45 -13.25
CA SER A 266 25.91 -9.21 -12.06
C SER A 266 24.69 -10.12 -12.13
N GLY A 267 24.91 -11.40 -11.84
CA GLY A 267 23.84 -12.33 -11.50
C GLY A 267 23.13 -11.85 -10.23
N GLY A 268 22.19 -10.92 -10.39
CA GLY A 268 21.44 -10.30 -9.31
C GLY A 268 20.65 -11.38 -8.57
N SER A 269 21.12 -11.76 -7.38
CA SER A 269 20.33 -12.59 -6.48
C SER A 269 19.11 -11.79 -6.04
N LEU A 270 17.93 -12.36 -6.27
CA LEU A 270 16.67 -11.80 -5.78
C LEU A 270 16.70 -11.90 -4.25
N GLN A 271 16.80 -10.75 -3.58
CA GLN A 271 16.71 -10.69 -2.12
C GLN A 271 15.25 -10.44 -1.74
N GLY A 272 14.65 -11.39 -1.01
CA GLY A 272 13.38 -11.16 -0.34
C GLY A 272 13.61 -10.51 1.02
N ALA A 273 12.58 -9.85 1.55
CA ALA A 273 12.60 -9.35 2.93
C ALA A 273 11.38 -9.86 3.71
N TYR A 274 11.60 -10.18 4.98
CA TYR A 274 10.54 -10.43 5.96
C TYR A 274 10.80 -9.62 7.22
N TYR A 275 9.77 -9.49 8.05
CA TYR A 275 9.83 -8.70 9.26
C TYR A 275 9.73 -9.62 10.47
N THR A 276 10.46 -9.28 11.53
CA THR A 276 10.41 -9.95 12.83
C THR A 276 10.40 -8.91 13.94
N ILE A 277 9.90 -9.27 15.11
CA ILE A 277 10.02 -8.44 16.31
C ILE A 277 11.03 -9.09 17.23
N ASP A 278 12.02 -8.32 17.65
CA ASP A 278 13.08 -8.78 18.55
C ASP A 278 12.66 -8.49 20.00
N SER A 279 11.90 -9.41 20.58
CA SER A 279 11.50 -9.37 21.99
C SER A 279 11.04 -10.74 22.45
N GLU A 280 11.41 -11.13 23.66
CA GLU A 280 10.96 -12.37 24.30
C GLU A 280 9.47 -12.31 24.67
N ASP A 281 8.94 -11.10 24.88
CA ASP A 281 7.55 -10.87 25.23
C ASP A 281 6.63 -10.77 24.01
N ALA A 282 7.20 -10.62 22.81
CA ALA A 282 6.44 -10.56 21.57
C ALA A 282 5.87 -11.94 21.26
N ARG A 283 4.54 -12.03 21.19
CA ARG A 283 3.86 -13.28 20.87
C ARG A 283 3.43 -13.29 19.43
N LEU A 284 3.64 -14.42 18.75
CA LEU A 284 3.02 -14.63 17.45
C LEU A 284 1.50 -14.74 17.66
N ALA A 285 0.74 -13.84 17.06
CA ALA A 285 -0.72 -13.88 17.15
C ALA A 285 -1.29 -14.77 16.04
N LEU A 286 -0.87 -14.50 14.80
CA LEU A 286 -1.21 -15.26 13.61
C LEU A 286 0.05 -15.57 12.82
N GLY A 287 0.36 -16.86 12.73
CA GLY A 287 1.40 -17.37 11.84
C GLY A 287 0.83 -17.77 10.49
N LEU A 288 1.65 -17.67 9.45
CA LEU A 288 1.37 -18.35 8.19
C LEU A 288 1.56 -19.84 8.41
N MET A 289 0.47 -20.61 8.36
CA MET A 289 0.59 -22.01 8.03
C MET A 289 0.46 -22.14 6.53
N THR A 290 1.51 -22.62 5.88
CA THR A 290 1.34 -23.21 4.56
C THR A 290 0.33 -24.34 4.73
N ALA A 291 -0.78 -24.29 3.98
CA ALA A 291 -1.76 -25.35 4.05
C ALA A 291 -1.00 -26.66 3.79
N ALA A 292 -1.16 -27.65 4.68
CA ALA A 292 -0.49 -28.95 4.65
C ALA A 292 -0.94 -29.82 3.45
N ASP A 293 -1.38 -29.21 2.35
CA ASP A 293 -1.26 -29.85 1.05
C ASP A 293 0.24 -29.94 0.75
N GLU A 294 0.79 -31.15 0.76
CA GLU A 294 2.19 -31.44 0.39
C GLU A 294 2.61 -30.80 -0.94
N ALA A 295 1.65 -30.43 -1.79
CA ALA A 295 1.90 -29.72 -3.04
C ALA A 295 2.28 -28.23 -2.87
N VAL A 296 1.94 -27.59 -1.74
CA VAL A 296 2.16 -26.15 -1.50
C VAL A 296 3.43 -25.89 -0.68
N SER A 297 3.88 -26.84 0.14
CA SER A 297 5.11 -26.71 0.93
C SER A 297 6.36 -26.51 0.05
N SER A 298 6.37 -27.07 -1.16
CA SER A 298 7.42 -26.84 -2.17
C SER A 298 7.37 -25.47 -2.86
N ARG A 299 6.29 -24.69 -2.67
CA ARG A 299 6.03 -23.42 -3.35
C ARG A 299 6.00 -22.20 -2.42
N SER A 300 6.18 -22.39 -1.12
CA SER A 300 6.23 -21.26 -0.19
C SER A 300 7.58 -20.56 -0.30
N PHE A 301 7.58 -19.33 -0.81
CA PHE A 301 8.74 -18.45 -0.86
C PHE A 301 9.05 -17.76 0.48
N LEU A 302 8.15 -17.94 1.45
CA LEU A 302 8.27 -17.38 2.78
C LEU A 302 8.81 -18.44 3.74
N PRO A 303 9.78 -18.10 4.61
CA PRO A 303 10.19 -18.95 5.73
C PRO A 303 8.97 -19.44 6.51
N ALA A 304 9.03 -20.66 7.05
CA ALA A 304 7.95 -21.25 7.86
C ALA A 304 7.54 -20.38 9.05
N ASP A 305 8.45 -19.49 9.50
CA ASP A 305 8.27 -18.60 10.64
C ASP A 305 7.83 -17.17 10.23
N THR A 306 7.31 -16.99 9.01
CA THR A 306 6.86 -15.67 8.58
C THR A 306 5.59 -15.28 9.33
N ALA A 307 5.76 -14.35 10.27
CA ALA A 307 4.68 -13.80 11.06
C ALA A 307 3.89 -12.77 10.26
N VAL A 308 2.57 -12.88 10.33
CA VAL A 308 1.62 -11.95 9.68
C VAL A 308 1.00 -11.00 10.68
N MET A 309 0.93 -11.44 11.93
CA MET A 309 0.46 -10.63 13.03
C MET A 309 1.19 -10.96 14.32
N TRP A 310 1.61 -9.91 15.01
CA TRP A 310 2.20 -9.99 16.34
C TRP A 310 1.22 -9.45 17.39
N LEU A 311 1.24 -10.06 18.58
CA LEU A 311 0.57 -9.58 19.77
C LEU A 311 1.64 -9.08 20.75
N LEU A 312 1.58 -7.80 21.07
CA LEU A 312 2.54 -7.12 21.92
C LEU A 312 1.83 -6.68 23.22
N PRO A 313 2.13 -7.29 24.37
CA PRO A 313 1.63 -6.82 25.65
C PRO A 313 2.28 -5.48 26.00
N ILE A 314 1.49 -4.48 26.40
CA ILE A 314 2.02 -3.18 26.88
C ILE A 314 1.21 -2.77 28.11
N GLY A 315 1.83 -2.83 29.29
CA GLY A 315 1.13 -2.60 30.57
C GLY A 315 -0.05 -3.56 30.74
N GLU A 316 -1.26 -3.02 30.95
CA GLU A 316 -2.50 -3.81 31.02
C GLU A 316 -3.16 -4.05 29.65
N GLY A 317 -2.65 -3.43 28.58
CA GLY A 317 -3.23 -3.44 27.25
C GLY A 317 -2.45 -4.27 26.23
N TRP A 318 -2.88 -4.14 24.97
CA TRP A 318 -2.40 -4.96 23.87
C TRP A 318 -2.26 -4.16 22.57
N VAL A 319 -1.20 -4.45 21.81
CA VAL A 319 -1.05 -3.98 20.43
C VAL A 319 -1.03 -5.20 19.50
N TYR A 320 -1.99 -5.26 18.58
CA TYR A 320 -2.02 -6.22 17.48
C TYR A 320 -1.38 -5.58 16.26
N LEU A 321 -0.16 -5.96 15.94
CA LEU A 321 0.54 -5.46 14.76
C LEU A 321 0.31 -6.42 13.60
N SER A 322 -0.45 -6.01 12.59
CA SER A 322 -0.53 -6.72 11.32
C SER A 322 0.52 -6.20 10.35
N ALA A 323 1.18 -7.09 9.64
CA ALA A 323 2.11 -6.76 8.57
C ALA A 323 1.42 -6.31 7.26
N PHE A 324 0.08 -6.33 7.21
CA PHE A 324 -0.70 -5.93 6.05
C PHE A 324 -1.54 -4.68 6.37
N SER A 325 -1.60 -3.77 5.40
CA SER A 325 -2.43 -2.57 5.46
C SER A 325 -3.93 -2.87 5.31
N GLU A 326 -4.28 -4.05 4.78
CA GLU A 326 -5.67 -4.43 4.44
C GLU A 326 -6.16 -5.69 5.17
N LEU A 327 -5.81 -5.84 6.45
CA LEU A 327 -6.26 -7.00 7.24
C LEU A 327 -7.80 -7.19 7.20
N LEU A 328 -8.54 -6.09 7.18
CA LEU A 328 -10.01 -6.06 7.15
C LEU A 328 -10.58 -5.85 5.75
N GLY A 329 -9.70 -5.72 4.75
CA GLY A 329 -10.09 -5.69 3.35
C GLY A 329 -10.51 -7.07 2.87
N ASN A 330 -11.41 -7.10 1.88
CA ASN A 330 -11.88 -8.35 1.28
C ASN A 330 -10.77 -9.15 0.55
N GLY A 331 -9.57 -8.58 0.40
CA GLY A 331 -8.41 -9.24 -0.19
C GLY A 331 -7.75 -10.27 0.74
N VAL A 332 -7.70 -9.98 2.05
CA VAL A 332 -6.96 -10.80 3.03
C VAL A 332 -7.88 -11.71 3.83
N VAL A 333 -9.11 -11.29 4.17
CA VAL A 333 -10.06 -12.12 4.92
C VAL A 333 -11.42 -12.04 4.25
N LYS A 334 -12.09 -13.19 4.07
CA LYS A 334 -13.43 -13.22 3.45
C LYS A 334 -14.42 -12.38 4.27
N GLN A 335 -15.33 -11.67 3.59
CA GLN A 335 -16.34 -10.82 4.21
C GLN A 335 -17.15 -11.53 5.33
N THR A 336 -17.44 -12.83 5.17
CA THR A 336 -18.15 -13.65 6.16
C THR A 336 -17.32 -13.95 7.42
N GLN A 337 -15.99 -13.89 7.34
CA GLN A 337 -15.08 -14.11 8.46
C GLN A 337 -14.77 -12.82 9.23
N ASN A 338 -14.76 -11.66 8.55
CA ASN A 338 -14.53 -10.34 9.19
C ASN A 338 -15.56 -10.03 10.29
N VAL A 339 -16.83 -10.45 10.10
CA VAL A 339 -17.90 -10.25 11.08
C VAL A 339 -17.55 -10.85 12.44
N ARG A 340 -16.85 -12.01 12.45
CA ARG A 340 -16.57 -12.75 13.69
C ARG A 340 -15.63 -12.01 14.65
N TRP A 341 -14.81 -11.08 14.15
CA TRP A 341 -13.86 -10.36 14.99
C TRP A 341 -14.51 -9.33 15.91
N PHE A 342 -15.73 -8.89 15.61
CA PHE A 342 -16.36 -7.78 16.35
C PHE A 342 -17.76 -8.08 16.90
N THR A 343 -18.33 -9.26 16.68
CA THR A 343 -19.67 -9.63 17.18
C THR A 343 -19.62 -10.45 18.47
N ARG A 344 -18.86 -10.01 19.47
CA ARG A 344 -18.88 -10.63 20.81
C ARG A 344 -20.04 -10.12 21.65
#